data_AF-A0A813BRM5-F1
#
_entry.id   AF-A0A813BRM5-F1
#
_cell.length_a   1.000
_cell.length_b   1.000
_cell.length_c   1.000
_cell.angle_alpha   90.00
_cell.angle_beta   90.00
_cell.angle_gamma   90.00
#
_symmetry.space_group_name_H-M   'P 1'
#
loop_
_entity.id
_entity.type
_entity.pdbx_description
1 polymer ?
#
loop_
_entity_poly.entity_id
_entity_poly.type
_entity_poly.pdbx_seq_one_letter_code
_entity_poly.pdbx_strand_id
1 'polypeptide(L)'
;AYVEAAAALLRYTKHRLAASKLAEYLLSHLQMKRGSVLFLLPPKGFHRGGYVSRNMFYGLRKILGPASVVDYPHFAEMYAAHGRTDMSTTGLLDTPVARWNSSQVEDRLRSRGFGAVIYSNARAPLPFWELVATTYAPEEVAFLDGFDHTNGSTILRLAPYGRYFVREMEGCPTGPHAVKIDADASASREKVR
;
A
#
# COMPACT_ATOMS: atom_id res chain seq x y z
N ALA A 1 -35.55 -1.67 -6.11
CA ALA A 1 -35.03 -1.81 -4.73
C ALA A 1 -33.72 -2.60 -4.65
N TYR A 2 -33.71 -3.95 -4.61
CA TYR A 2 -32.47 -4.72 -4.37
C TYR A 2 -31.40 -4.55 -5.47
N VAL A 3 -31.80 -4.64 -6.74
CA VAL A 3 -30.88 -4.48 -7.88
C VAL A 3 -30.25 -3.08 -7.93
N GLU A 4 -31.02 -2.04 -7.60
CA GLU A 4 -30.54 -0.66 -7.55
C GLU A 4 -29.55 -0.45 -6.40
N ALA A 5 -29.84 -1.02 -5.22
CA ALA A 5 -28.93 -1.00 -4.08
C ALA A 5 -27.63 -1.75 -4.39
N ALA A 6 -27.71 -2.93 -5.01
CA ALA A 6 -26.55 -3.70 -5.44
C ALA A 6 -25.72 -2.94 -6.50
N ALA A 7 -26.37 -2.29 -7.45
CA ALA A 7 -25.70 -1.46 -8.46
C ALA A 7 -25.04 -0.22 -7.84
N ALA A 8 -25.69 0.43 -6.87
CA ALA A 8 -25.12 1.56 -6.12
C ALA A 8 -23.91 1.12 -5.31
N LEU A 9 -23.99 -0.02 -4.62
CA LEU A 9 -22.88 -0.61 -3.87
C LEU A 9 -21.71 -0.96 -4.79
N LEU A 10 -21.98 -1.57 -5.95
CA LEU A 10 -20.96 -1.92 -6.94
C LEU A 10 -20.29 -0.67 -7.55
N ARG A 11 -21.06 0.39 -7.82
CA ARG A 11 -20.48 1.68 -8.26
C ARG A 11 -19.60 2.25 -7.16
N TYR A 12 -20.09 2.29 -5.91
CA TYR A 12 -19.32 2.79 -4.77
C TYR A 12 -18.01 2.02 -4.60
N THR A 13 -18.04 0.69 -4.61
CA THR A 13 -16.84 -0.14 -4.48
C THR A 13 -15.86 0.07 -5.63
N LYS A 14 -16.34 0.16 -6.87
CA LYS A 14 -15.49 0.46 -8.04
C LYS A 14 -14.85 1.84 -7.97
N HIS A 15 -15.58 2.86 -7.50
CA HIS A 15 -15.09 4.24 -7.48
C HIS A 15 -14.25 4.59 -6.25
N ARG A 16 -14.45 3.90 -5.12
CA ARG A 16 -13.84 4.26 -3.82
C ARG A 16 -12.95 3.18 -3.23
N LEU A 17 -13.19 1.90 -3.54
CA LEU A 17 -12.49 0.76 -2.93
C LEU A 17 -11.66 -0.05 -3.94
N ALA A 18 -11.41 0.52 -5.13
CA ALA A 18 -10.50 -0.08 -6.09
C ALA A 18 -9.05 -0.06 -5.57
N ALA A 19 -8.27 -1.08 -5.92
CA ALA A 19 -6.84 -1.15 -5.64
C ALA A 19 -6.08 0.15 -6.00
N SER A 20 -6.41 0.76 -7.15
CA SER A 20 -5.84 2.05 -7.55
C SER A 20 -6.17 3.18 -6.59
N LYS A 21 -7.38 3.24 -6.01
CA LYS A 21 -7.73 4.29 -5.04
C LYS A 21 -7.01 4.14 -3.72
N LEU A 22 -6.82 2.91 -3.25
CA LEU A 22 -5.99 2.64 -2.07
C LEU A 22 -4.53 3.07 -2.32
N ALA A 23 -4.00 2.74 -3.49
CA ALA A 23 -2.65 3.14 -3.87
C ALA A 23 -2.51 4.66 -4.09
N GLU A 24 -3.48 5.33 -4.72
CA GLU A 24 -3.51 6.80 -4.83
C GLU A 24 -3.49 7.45 -3.44
N TYR A 25 -4.31 6.94 -2.50
CA TYR A 25 -4.31 7.44 -1.12
C TYR A 25 -2.95 7.23 -0.44
N LEU A 26 -2.33 6.06 -0.59
CA LEU A 26 -0.98 5.83 -0.06
C LEU A 26 0.03 6.82 -0.67
N LEU A 27 0.03 6.96 -1.99
CA LEU A 27 0.95 7.83 -2.73
C LEU A 27 0.76 9.31 -2.38
N SER A 28 -0.47 9.76 -2.12
CA SER A 28 -0.74 11.16 -1.73
C SER A 28 -0.18 11.51 -0.35
N HIS A 29 0.09 10.51 0.48
CA HIS A 29 0.69 10.70 1.81
C HIS A 29 2.20 10.50 1.79
N LEU A 30 2.76 9.83 0.78
CA LEU A 30 4.20 9.64 0.60
C LEU A 30 4.82 10.85 -0.12
N GLN A 31 5.95 11.35 0.38
CA GLN A 31 6.72 12.38 -0.33
C GLN A 31 7.75 11.74 -1.27
N MET A 32 7.25 11.13 -2.34
CA MET A 32 8.11 10.46 -3.32
C MET A 32 8.94 11.46 -4.12
N LYS A 33 10.28 11.38 -3.98
CA LYS A 33 11.22 12.17 -4.79
C LYS A 33 11.47 11.56 -6.18
N ARG A 34 11.15 10.28 -6.36
CA ARG A 34 11.33 9.51 -7.59
C ARG A 34 10.08 8.68 -7.85
N GLY A 35 9.80 8.36 -9.11
CA GLY A 35 8.61 7.56 -9.48
C GLY A 35 8.68 6.07 -9.14
N SER A 36 9.72 5.61 -8.43
CA SER A 36 9.94 4.19 -8.12
C SER A 36 9.63 3.83 -6.68
N VAL A 37 9.16 2.61 -6.45
CA VAL A 37 8.75 2.08 -5.14
C VAL A 37 9.40 0.72 -4.91
N LEU A 38 9.94 0.53 -3.72
CA LEU A 38 10.29 -0.79 -3.21
C LEU A 38 9.18 -1.29 -2.28
N PHE A 39 8.58 -2.43 -2.61
CA PHE A 39 7.54 -3.10 -1.84
C PHE A 39 8.14 -4.32 -1.13
N LEU A 40 8.43 -4.16 0.16
CA LEU A 40 9.08 -5.17 0.99
C LEU A 40 8.07 -6.14 1.58
N LEU A 41 8.17 -7.39 1.18
CA LEU A 41 7.45 -8.50 1.77
C LEU A 41 8.22 -9.03 2.99
N PRO A 42 7.50 -9.61 3.96
CA PRO A 42 8.17 -10.22 5.10
C PRO A 42 8.91 -11.50 4.72
N PRO A 43 9.83 -11.98 5.58
CA PRO A 43 10.52 -13.25 5.39
C PRO A 43 9.56 -14.45 5.28
N LYS A 44 10.07 -15.57 4.77
CA LYS A 44 9.33 -16.84 4.72
C LYS A 44 8.85 -17.23 6.13
N GLY A 45 7.60 -17.69 6.23
CA GLY A 45 6.96 -18.06 7.50
C GLY A 45 6.10 -16.95 8.11
N PHE A 46 6.10 -15.74 7.55
CA PHE A 46 5.26 -14.64 8.00
C PHE A 46 4.16 -14.31 6.99
N HIS A 47 3.01 -13.87 7.49
CA HIS A 47 1.88 -13.42 6.67
C HIS A 47 2.24 -12.13 5.91
N ARG A 48 1.88 -12.01 4.63
CA ARG A 48 2.27 -10.87 3.77
C ARG A 48 1.41 -9.61 3.92
N GLY A 49 0.52 -9.54 4.91
CA GLY A 49 -0.45 -8.46 5.06
C GLY A 49 -1.75 -8.67 4.26
N GLY A 50 -1.99 -9.90 3.79
CA GLY A 50 -3.27 -10.35 3.26
C GLY A 50 -3.79 -9.50 2.10
N TYR A 51 -5.11 -9.23 2.13
CA TYR A 51 -5.81 -8.53 1.07
C TYR A 51 -5.32 -7.09 0.87
N VAL A 52 -5.01 -6.36 1.95
CA VAL A 52 -4.52 -4.97 1.89
C VAL A 52 -3.21 -4.90 1.11
N SER A 53 -2.23 -5.73 1.46
CA SER A 53 -0.93 -5.78 0.79
C SER A 53 -1.05 -6.10 -0.71
N ARG A 54 -1.87 -7.11 -1.06
CA ARG A 54 -2.08 -7.50 -2.46
C ARG A 54 -2.75 -6.39 -3.27
N ASN A 55 -3.79 -5.75 -2.75
CA ASN A 55 -4.47 -4.65 -3.44
C ASN A 55 -3.57 -3.42 -3.55
N MET A 56 -2.82 -3.10 -2.49
CA MET A 56 -1.89 -1.98 -2.51
C MET A 56 -0.81 -2.19 -3.58
N PHE A 57 -0.16 -3.36 -3.59
CA PHE A 57 0.85 -3.71 -4.58
C PHE A 57 0.28 -3.65 -6.02
N TYR A 58 -0.89 -4.24 -6.23
CA TYR A 58 -1.56 -4.21 -7.53
C TYR A 58 -1.92 -2.79 -7.99
N GLY A 59 -2.44 -1.96 -7.09
CA GLY A 59 -2.77 -0.56 -7.36
C GLY A 59 -1.54 0.27 -7.72
N LEU A 60 -0.45 0.12 -6.97
CA LEU A 60 0.82 0.80 -7.23
C LEU A 60 1.36 0.44 -8.62
N ARG A 61 1.32 -0.84 -8.99
CA ARG A 61 1.74 -1.32 -10.32
C ARG A 61 0.89 -0.74 -11.45
N LYS A 62 -0.41 -0.55 -11.22
CA LYS A 62 -1.30 0.10 -12.20
C LYS A 62 -1.00 1.58 -12.40
N ILE A 63 -0.64 2.29 -11.33
CA ILE A 63 -0.43 3.74 -11.36
C ILE A 63 0.98 4.08 -11.87
N LEU A 64 2.00 3.47 -11.29
CA LEU A 64 3.42 3.81 -11.55
C LEU A 64 4.02 2.98 -12.69
N GLY A 65 3.35 1.90 -13.09
CA GLY A 65 3.80 0.97 -14.10
C GLY A 65 4.71 -0.14 -13.54
N PRO A 66 4.86 -1.26 -14.28
CA PRO A 66 5.65 -2.41 -13.85
C PRO A 66 7.09 -2.11 -13.44
N ALA A 67 7.86 -1.42 -14.29
CA ALA A 67 9.28 -1.18 -14.03
C ALA A 67 9.55 -0.31 -12.79
N SER A 68 8.54 0.45 -12.36
CA SER A 68 8.65 1.41 -11.26
C SER A 68 8.39 0.80 -9.89
N VAL A 69 7.73 -0.36 -9.81
CA VAL A 69 7.40 -1.00 -8.52
C VAL A 69 8.07 -2.35 -8.43
N VAL A 70 9.03 -2.45 -7.51
CA VAL A 70 9.86 -3.63 -7.26
C VAL A 70 9.39 -4.31 -5.98
N ASP A 71 9.11 -5.60 -6.03
CA ASP A 71 8.81 -6.45 -4.88
C ASP A 71 10.04 -7.23 -4.40
N TYR A 72 10.28 -7.25 -3.10
CA TYR A 72 11.33 -8.10 -2.50
C TYR A 72 10.92 -8.69 -1.14
N PRO A 73 11.11 -10.02 -0.93
CA PRO A 73 11.34 -11.03 -1.96
C PRO A 73 10.22 -11.04 -3.02
N HIS A 74 10.44 -11.72 -4.14
CA HIS A 74 9.47 -11.75 -5.23
C HIS A 74 8.10 -12.30 -4.80
N PHE A 75 7.04 -11.54 -5.04
CA PHE A 75 5.64 -11.82 -4.72
C PHE A 75 5.01 -12.79 -5.72
N ALA A 76 5.59 -13.99 -5.84
CA ALA A 76 5.26 -14.97 -6.88
C ALA A 76 3.75 -15.19 -7.09
N GLU A 77 2.94 -15.26 -6.03
CA GLU A 77 1.48 -15.45 -6.09
C GLU A 77 0.72 -14.37 -6.88
N MET A 78 1.23 -13.14 -6.92
CA MET A 78 0.59 -12.03 -7.63
C MET A 78 0.79 -12.12 -9.14
N TYR A 79 1.84 -12.82 -9.59
CA TYR A 79 2.15 -13.02 -11.00
C TYR A 79 1.49 -14.29 -11.50
N ALA A 80 0.80 -14.22 -12.64
CA ALA A 80 0.06 -15.36 -13.15
C ALA A 80 1.00 -16.47 -13.63
N ALA A 81 0.69 -17.72 -13.27
CA ALA A 81 1.14 -18.90 -14.01
C ALA A 81 -0.07 -19.63 -14.61
N HIS A 82 -1.12 -19.93 -13.84
CA HIS A 82 -2.38 -20.52 -14.32
C HIS A 82 -3.57 -20.14 -13.44
N GLY A 83 -4.77 -20.06 -14.03
CA GLY A 83 -6.08 -20.12 -13.35
C GLY A 83 -6.39 -18.99 -12.37
N ARG A 84 -6.88 -17.84 -12.86
CA ARG A 84 -7.61 -16.89 -12.01
C ARG A 84 -8.95 -17.53 -11.63
N THR A 85 -9.28 -17.51 -10.34
CA THR A 85 -10.67 -17.68 -9.90
C THR A 85 -11.25 -16.31 -9.60
N ASP A 86 -12.55 -16.13 -9.76
CA ASP A 86 -13.23 -14.83 -9.61
C ASP A 86 -13.07 -14.21 -8.21
N MET A 87 -12.70 -15.00 -7.21
CA MET A 87 -12.45 -14.56 -5.83
C MET A 87 -10.97 -14.52 -5.44
N SER A 88 -10.04 -14.85 -6.34
CA SER A 88 -8.62 -14.89 -6.00
C SER A 88 -7.91 -13.56 -6.28
N THR A 89 -7.04 -13.18 -5.35
CA THR A 89 -6.04 -12.12 -5.54
C THR A 89 -4.73 -12.64 -6.12
N THR A 90 -4.68 -13.89 -6.58
CA THR A 90 -3.54 -14.48 -7.29
C THR A 90 -3.59 -14.19 -8.78
N GLY A 91 -2.42 -14.10 -9.42
CA GLY A 91 -2.32 -13.90 -10.87
C GLY A 91 -2.98 -12.62 -11.36
N LEU A 92 -2.94 -11.56 -10.55
CA LEU A 92 -3.45 -10.24 -10.94
C LEU A 92 -2.49 -9.48 -11.87
N LEU A 93 -1.22 -9.90 -11.93
CA LEU A 93 -0.18 -9.27 -12.73
C LEU A 93 0.23 -10.19 -13.90
N ASP A 94 0.16 -9.65 -15.11
CA ASP A 94 0.47 -10.38 -16.35
C ASP A 94 1.97 -10.36 -16.69
N THR A 95 2.71 -9.37 -16.20
CA THR A 95 4.12 -9.16 -16.55
C THR A 95 5.04 -9.51 -15.38
N PRO A 96 5.79 -10.63 -15.46
CA PRO A 96 6.88 -10.87 -14.53
C PRO A 96 7.94 -9.77 -14.72
N VAL A 97 8.28 -9.08 -13.64
CA VAL A 97 9.44 -8.18 -13.60
C VAL A 97 10.70 -8.94 -13.22
N ALA A 98 11.85 -8.36 -13.57
CA ALA A 98 13.14 -8.89 -13.17
C ALA A 98 13.15 -9.14 -11.65
N ARG A 99 13.60 -10.34 -11.25
CA ARG A 99 13.74 -10.70 -9.84
C ARG A 99 15.01 -10.09 -9.29
N TRP A 100 14.88 -9.43 -8.15
CA TRP A 100 16.01 -8.82 -7.45
C TRP A 100 16.52 -9.78 -6.38
N ASN A 101 17.85 -9.86 -6.25
CA ASN A 101 18.49 -10.48 -5.09
C ASN A 101 18.74 -9.43 -3.97
N SER A 102 19.15 -9.89 -2.79
CA SER A 102 19.41 -9.01 -1.64
C SER A 102 20.43 -7.92 -1.93
N SER A 103 21.57 -8.28 -2.56
CA SER A 103 22.65 -7.33 -2.87
C SER A 103 22.14 -6.20 -3.77
N GLN A 104 21.39 -6.51 -4.82
CA GLN A 104 20.83 -5.52 -5.73
C GLN A 104 19.88 -4.56 -5.00
N VAL A 105 19.04 -5.09 -4.10
CA VAL A 105 18.13 -4.27 -3.29
C VAL A 105 18.91 -3.36 -2.36
N GLU A 106 19.93 -3.88 -1.66
CA GLU A 106 20.78 -3.09 -0.78
C GLU A 106 21.52 -1.99 -1.52
N ASP A 107 22.13 -2.28 -2.66
CA ASP A 107 22.87 -1.31 -3.46
C ASP A 107 21.95 -0.19 -3.96
N ARG A 108 20.72 -0.55 -4.36
CA ARG A 108 19.72 0.44 -4.76
C ARG A 108 19.14 1.23 -3.60
N LEU A 109 19.01 0.62 -2.42
CA LEU A 109 18.65 1.34 -1.20
C LEU A 109 19.73 2.37 -0.84
N ARG A 110 21.01 1.96 -0.78
CA ARG A 110 22.17 2.83 -0.48
C ARG A 110 22.28 4.02 -1.44
N SER A 111 22.08 3.78 -2.73
CA SER A 111 22.09 4.82 -3.77
C SER A 111 20.81 5.66 -3.84
N ARG A 112 19.86 5.45 -2.91
CA ARG A 112 18.53 6.09 -2.90
C ARG A 112 17.74 5.89 -4.19
N GLY A 113 17.92 4.78 -4.89
CA GLY A 113 17.29 4.53 -6.19
C GLY A 113 15.77 4.29 -6.17
N PHE A 114 15.16 4.26 -4.98
CA PHE A 114 13.70 4.26 -4.79
C PHE A 114 13.21 5.64 -4.33
N GLY A 115 11.99 6.00 -4.71
CA GLY A 115 11.30 7.19 -4.21
C GLY A 115 10.53 6.93 -2.93
N ALA A 116 10.10 5.69 -2.69
CA ALA A 116 9.53 5.24 -1.43
C ALA A 116 9.82 3.77 -1.14
N VAL A 117 9.76 3.41 0.14
CA VAL A 117 9.86 2.04 0.65
C VAL A 117 8.59 1.69 1.41
N ILE A 118 7.94 0.59 1.05
CA ILE A 118 6.68 0.17 1.66
C ILE A 118 6.87 -1.21 2.28
N TYR A 119 6.65 -1.32 3.57
CA TYR A 119 6.61 -2.61 4.27
C TYR A 119 5.20 -3.18 4.21
N SER A 120 5.05 -4.36 3.61
CA SER A 120 3.74 -4.97 3.37
C SER A 120 3.10 -5.57 4.62
N ASN A 121 3.89 -5.76 5.68
CA ASN A 121 3.42 -6.19 6.99
C ASN A 121 4.35 -5.65 8.07
N ALA A 122 3.88 -4.66 8.82
CA ALA A 122 4.64 -4.07 9.91
C ALA A 122 4.78 -4.93 11.18
N ARG A 123 4.01 -6.03 11.28
CA ARG A 123 4.07 -6.98 12.40
C ARG A 123 5.15 -8.06 12.23
N ALA A 124 5.72 -8.17 11.03
CA ALA A 124 6.78 -9.11 10.72
C ALA A 124 8.16 -8.45 10.87
N PRO A 125 9.25 -9.25 10.86
CA PRO A 125 10.60 -8.69 10.75
C PRO A 125 10.70 -7.80 9.52
N LEU A 126 11.29 -6.61 9.70
CA LEU A 126 11.43 -5.58 8.68
C LEU A 126 12.76 -5.78 7.94
N PRO A 127 12.78 -6.39 6.74
CA PRO A 127 14.02 -6.57 6.00
C PRO A 127 14.66 -5.21 5.69
N PHE A 128 16.00 -5.16 5.78
CA PHE A 128 16.81 -3.96 5.52
C PHE A 128 16.47 -2.76 6.41
N TRP A 129 15.86 -2.97 7.57
CA TRP A 129 15.36 -1.87 8.41
C TRP A 129 16.42 -0.81 8.72
N GLU A 130 17.58 -1.23 9.23
CA GLU A 130 18.67 -0.30 9.57
C GLU A 130 19.09 0.57 8.38
N LEU A 131 19.17 -0.03 7.19
CA LEU A 131 19.52 0.69 5.97
C LEU A 131 18.41 1.66 5.55
N VAL A 132 17.14 1.23 5.61
CA VAL A 132 16.00 2.08 5.25
C VAL A 132 15.88 3.26 6.21
N ALA A 133 15.94 3.01 7.53
CA ALA A 133 15.82 4.01 8.57
C ALA A 133 16.93 5.08 8.55
N THR A 134 18.13 4.71 8.08
CA THR A 134 19.26 5.64 7.95
C THR A 134 19.30 6.37 6.59
N THR A 135 18.68 5.82 5.56
CA THR A 135 18.81 6.31 4.18
C THR A 135 17.58 7.08 3.69
N TYR A 136 16.38 6.70 4.15
CA TYR A 136 15.12 7.28 3.73
C TYR A 136 14.53 8.12 4.86
N ALA A 137 13.92 9.24 4.47
CA ALA A 137 13.25 10.10 5.42
C ALA A 137 11.88 9.50 5.78
N PRO A 138 11.34 9.81 6.98
CA PRO A 138 10.10 9.20 7.48
C PRO A 138 8.90 9.28 6.52
N GLU A 139 8.90 10.28 5.63
CA GLU A 139 7.86 10.56 4.64
C GLU A 139 7.95 9.75 3.35
N GLU A 140 9.07 9.06 3.17
CA GLU A 140 9.35 8.17 2.05
C GLU A 140 9.09 6.71 2.44
N VAL A 141 8.72 6.43 3.69
CA VAL A 141 8.48 5.07 4.20
C VAL A 141 7.03 4.91 4.63
N ALA A 142 6.42 3.80 4.25
CA ALA A 142 5.07 3.44 4.69
C ALA A 142 4.98 1.99 5.17
N PHE A 143 4.00 1.75 6.02
CA PHE A 143 3.77 0.48 6.69
C PHE A 143 2.33 0.06 6.48
N LEU A 144 2.14 -1.15 5.98
CA LEU A 144 0.83 -1.77 5.86
C LEU A 144 0.61 -2.76 7.01
N ASP A 145 -0.60 -2.75 7.56
CA ASP A 145 -1.10 -3.77 8.46
C ASP A 145 -2.48 -4.23 7.97
N GLY A 146 -2.51 -5.44 7.40
CA GLY A 146 -3.73 -6.04 6.90
C GLY A 146 -4.50 -6.87 7.94
N PHE A 147 -4.10 -6.84 9.20
CA PHE A 147 -4.77 -7.58 10.27
C PHE A 147 -5.86 -6.73 10.96
N ASP A 148 -6.83 -7.43 11.54
CA ASP A 148 -8.00 -6.82 12.20
C ASP A 148 -7.63 -6.20 13.56
N HIS A 149 -6.59 -6.74 14.21
CA HIS A 149 -6.05 -6.22 15.47
C HIS A 149 -4.61 -5.73 15.26
N THR A 150 -4.35 -4.47 15.57
CA THR A 150 -3.00 -3.93 15.57
C THR A 150 -2.38 -4.06 16.97
N ASN A 151 -1.13 -4.50 17.05
CA ASN A 151 -0.39 -4.44 18.31
C ASN A 151 0.04 -3.00 18.58
N GLY A 152 -0.51 -2.35 19.62
CA GLY A 152 -0.21 -0.96 19.97
C GLY A 152 1.29 -0.65 20.12
N SER A 153 2.09 -1.62 20.60
CA SER A 153 3.55 -1.46 20.68
C SER A 153 4.22 -1.28 19.30
N THR A 154 3.66 -1.90 18.25
CA THR A 154 4.14 -1.75 16.87
C THR A 154 3.80 -0.37 16.33
N ILE A 155 2.60 0.14 16.61
CA ILE A 155 2.22 1.52 16.24
C ILE A 155 3.16 2.51 16.91
N LEU A 156 3.37 2.41 18.23
CA LEU A 156 4.22 3.33 18.98
C LEU A 156 5.67 3.33 18.45
N ARG A 157 6.22 2.15 18.16
CA ARG A 157 7.56 2.02 17.58
C ARG A 157 7.68 2.70 16.21
N LEU A 158 6.62 2.65 15.40
CA LEU A 158 6.61 3.16 14.02
C LEU A 158 5.98 4.56 13.90
N ALA A 159 5.47 5.12 15.01
CA ALA A 159 4.82 6.43 15.06
C ALA A 159 5.66 7.56 14.45
N PRO A 160 7.01 7.60 14.59
CA PRO A 160 7.83 8.63 13.95
C PRO A 160 7.71 8.68 12.41
N TYR A 161 7.26 7.60 11.77
CA TYR A 161 7.09 7.51 10.32
C TYR A 161 5.72 8.00 9.83
N GLY A 162 4.74 8.14 10.74
CA GLY A 162 3.45 8.77 10.49
C GLY A 162 2.54 8.11 9.43
N ARG A 163 2.97 6.98 8.83
CA ARG A 163 2.35 6.37 7.66
C ARG A 163 2.10 4.90 7.89
N TYR A 164 1.08 4.66 8.71
CA TYR A 164 0.66 3.33 9.13
C TYR A 164 -0.77 3.09 8.64
N PHE A 165 -0.93 2.17 7.70
CA PHE A 165 -2.20 1.90 7.05
C PHE A 165 -2.75 0.56 7.56
N VAL A 166 -3.75 0.65 8.43
CA VAL A 166 -4.42 -0.48 9.06
C VAL A 166 -5.75 -0.80 8.38
N ARG A 167 -6.14 -2.07 8.39
CA ARG A 167 -7.47 -2.50 7.94
C ARG A 167 -8.57 -2.02 8.89
N GLU A 168 -8.37 -2.23 10.20
CA GLU A 168 -9.29 -1.81 11.26
C GLU A 168 -8.49 -1.25 12.44
N MET A 169 -8.98 -0.15 13.02
CA MET A 169 -8.54 0.29 14.34
C MET A 169 -9.60 -0.12 15.35
N GLU A 170 -9.34 -1.18 16.12
CA GLU A 170 -10.06 -1.32 17.39
C GLU A 170 -9.82 -0.05 18.22
N GLY A 171 -10.89 0.69 18.48
CA GLY A 171 -10.81 1.93 19.25
C GLY A 171 -10.31 3.15 18.47
N CYS A 172 -10.66 3.30 17.18
CA CYS A 172 -10.54 4.61 16.52
C CYS A 172 -11.23 5.66 17.41
N PRO A 173 -10.50 6.64 18.00
CA PRO A 173 -11.13 7.60 18.88
C PRO A 173 -12.08 8.43 18.01
N THR A 174 -13.39 8.28 18.26
CA THR A 174 -14.44 9.16 17.73
C THR A 174 -14.38 10.57 18.36
N GLY A 175 -13.20 10.96 18.86
CA GLY A 175 -12.93 12.24 19.47
C GLY A 175 -12.72 13.36 18.44
N PRO A 176 -12.67 14.62 18.89
CA PRO A 176 -12.79 15.83 18.07
C PRO A 176 -11.65 16.07 17.05
N HIS A 177 -10.70 15.15 16.90
CA HIS A 177 -9.63 15.19 15.90
C HIS A 177 -9.82 14.20 14.75
N ALA A 178 -10.97 13.52 14.66
CA ALA A 178 -11.35 12.80 13.46
C ALA A 178 -11.38 13.81 12.29
N VAL A 179 -10.49 13.61 11.31
CA VAL A 179 -10.48 14.38 10.07
C VAL A 179 -11.87 14.27 9.46
N LYS A 180 -12.61 15.37 9.45
CA LYS A 180 -13.82 15.49 8.64
C LYS A 180 -13.37 15.32 7.20
N ILE A 181 -13.65 14.15 6.62
CA ILE A 181 -13.64 13.99 5.18
C ILE A 181 -14.88 14.75 4.73
N ASP A 182 -14.73 16.04 4.45
CA ASP A 182 -15.81 16.85 3.90
C ASP A 182 -16.25 16.21 2.59
N ALA A 183 -17.50 15.74 2.58
CA ALA A 183 -18.13 15.10 1.44
C ALA A 183 -18.54 16.09 0.34
N ASP A 184 -18.17 17.38 0.45
CA ASP A 184 -18.52 18.43 -0.50
C ASP A 184 -17.28 19.00 -1.20
N ALA A 185 -16.79 18.28 -2.20
CA ALA A 185 -15.95 18.84 -3.27
C ALA A 185 -16.72 18.94 -4.59
N SER A 186 -18.03 19.16 -4.52
CA SER A 186 -18.88 19.37 -5.70
C SER A 186 -19.98 20.40 -5.44
N ALA A 187 -19.64 21.58 -4.93
CA ALA A 187 -20.52 22.77 -4.98
C ALA A 187 -19.76 24.05 -4.64
N SER A 188 -18.97 24.60 -5.57
CA SER A 188 -18.68 26.05 -5.68
C SER A 188 -17.61 26.34 -6.74
N ARG A 189 -18.00 26.18 -8.01
CA ARG A 189 -17.46 26.98 -9.10
C ARG A 189 -18.60 27.51 -9.93
N GLU A 190 -19.33 28.47 -9.37
CA GLU A 190 -20.12 29.38 -10.20
C GLU A 190 -20.19 30.74 -9.51
N LYS A 191 -19.99 31.79 -10.32
CA LYS A 191 -19.99 33.23 -10.04
C LYS A 191 -18.66 33.88 -9.64
N VAL A 192 -17.82 34.04 -10.66
CA VAL A 192 -17.15 35.33 -10.90
C VAL A 192 -17.49 35.77 -12.32
N ARG A 193 -18.50 36.64 -12.43
CA ARG A 193 -18.66 37.70 -13.43
C ARG A 193 -19.85 38.57 -13.03
#